data_AF-A0A978UN10-F1
#
_entry.id   AF-A0A978UN10-F1
#
_cell.length_a   1.000
_cell.length_b   1.000
_cell.length_c   1.000
_cell.angle_alpha   90.00
_cell.angle_beta   90.00
_cell.angle_gamma   90.00
#
_symmetry.space_group_name_H-M   'P 1'
#
loop_
_entity.id
_entity.type
_entity.pdbx_description
1 polymer ?
#
loop_
_entity_poly.entity_id
_entity_poly.type
_entity_poly.pdbx_seq_one_letter_code
_entity_poly.pdbx_strand_id
1 'polypeptide(L)'
;MVNKNMNFLFQTVLLSAILCLCLKSSIAELQRFQHSVKEDGSLRVMVVGDWGRKGTYNQSEVAFQMGIVGEKLDIDFVISTGDNFYEDGLTGVDDPAFEESFTKIYTAPSLQKQWYNVLGNHDYRGDVEAQLSPVLKKLDSRWICLRSFIVDTEFIFVDTTPFADQYFTDPEDHVYDWRGISRRKDYLSNLLKDVDSALKESTAKWKFVVGHHTMKSAGHHGNTVEIIKQLLPILEANNVDLYINGHDHLLQHISSLDSPIQFLTSGGGSKAWRGDVNYLDPKEMKFFYDGQAELQRLKYQLSKVDDHGSLLSFLVVGDWGRRGLYNQSKVALQMGLVGEKLDIDFVISTGDNFYEDGLTGVDDPAFKESFSNIYTAPSLQKQWFSEMVDFIFVDTTPFVNEYFTNPKNHTYDWRGVLPRENYLQNLLKGFESALRQSQAKWKIVVGHHTIKSAGHHGITKELEEQLLPILKANISLIFLVDNHVDLYVNGHDHCLEHISDTESQIQFLTSGGGSKAWRGDIKWWKPEELKLYYDGQGFMSVQLSEVEANIVFYDVFGHVLHKWKLSKELDSDV
;
A
#
# COMPACT_ATOMS: atom_id res chain seq x y z
N MET A 1 4.24 -1.02 -88.21
CA MET A 1 3.44 -1.61 -87.11
C MET A 1 4.16 -1.58 -85.76
N VAL A 2 5.42 -2.01 -85.65
CA VAL A 2 6.19 -2.11 -84.38
C VAL A 2 5.95 -0.98 -83.36
N ASN A 3 6.06 0.29 -83.77
CA ASN A 3 6.09 1.42 -82.85
C ASN A 3 4.78 1.68 -82.06
N LYS A 4 3.62 1.16 -82.48
CA LYS A 4 2.37 1.27 -81.69
C LYS A 4 2.34 0.28 -80.52
N ASN A 5 2.90 -0.92 -80.70
CA ASN A 5 2.84 -1.95 -79.67
C ASN A 5 3.79 -1.65 -78.50
N MET A 6 4.96 -1.05 -78.76
CA MET A 6 5.87 -0.58 -77.71
C MET A 6 5.21 0.47 -76.80
N ASN A 7 4.59 1.50 -77.37
CA ASN A 7 3.93 2.53 -76.55
C ASN A 7 2.77 1.97 -75.72
N PHE A 8 1.97 1.04 -76.27
CA PHE A 8 0.90 0.40 -75.51
C PHE A 8 1.45 -0.44 -74.34
N LEU A 9 2.53 -1.20 -74.56
CA LEU A 9 3.19 -1.99 -73.52
C LEU A 9 3.85 -1.10 -72.44
N PHE A 10 4.45 0.02 -72.84
CA PHE A 10 5.04 0.97 -71.90
C PHE A 10 3.95 1.68 -71.07
N GLN A 11 2.82 2.03 -71.67
CA GLN A 11 1.68 2.61 -70.97
C GLN A 11 1.01 1.62 -70.01
N THR A 12 0.85 0.34 -70.36
CA THR A 12 0.30 -0.65 -69.42
C THR A 12 1.26 -0.97 -68.28
N VAL A 13 2.57 -1.11 -68.54
CA VAL A 13 3.57 -1.29 -67.47
C VAL A 13 3.62 -0.08 -66.54
N LEU A 14 3.54 1.15 -67.07
CA LEU A 14 3.51 2.36 -66.25
C LEU A 14 2.20 2.47 -65.45
N LEU A 15 1.04 2.11 -66.02
CA LEU A 15 -0.22 2.04 -65.28
C LEU A 15 -0.15 0.99 -64.16
N SER A 16 0.41 -0.20 -64.43
CA SER A 16 0.61 -1.24 -63.41
C SER A 16 1.52 -0.76 -62.28
N ALA A 17 2.64 -0.11 -62.61
CA ALA A 17 3.56 0.45 -61.61
C ALA A 17 2.89 1.54 -60.77
N ILE A 18 2.13 2.46 -61.38
CA ILE A 18 1.36 3.49 -60.67
C ILE A 18 0.26 2.86 -59.81
N LEU A 19 -0.45 1.83 -60.31
CA LEU A 19 -1.50 1.15 -59.55
C LEU A 19 -0.90 0.41 -58.34
N CYS A 20 0.27 -0.24 -58.48
CA CYS A 20 1.00 -0.83 -57.37
C CYS A 20 1.53 0.23 -56.36
N LEU A 21 1.94 1.41 -56.82
CA LEU A 21 2.34 2.52 -55.94
C LEU A 21 1.14 3.19 -55.23
N CYS A 22 -0.05 3.15 -55.84
CA CYS A 22 -1.31 3.57 -55.21
C CYS A 22 -1.91 2.50 -54.29
N LEU A 23 -1.54 1.22 -54.45
CA LEU A 23 -1.86 0.13 -53.53
C LEU A 23 -0.94 0.15 -52.29
N LYS A 24 -0.84 1.31 -51.63
CA LYS A 24 -0.59 1.32 -50.19
C LYS A 24 -1.81 0.71 -49.51
N SER A 25 -1.74 -0.58 -49.17
CA SER A 25 -2.69 -1.21 -48.27
C SER A 25 -2.67 -0.46 -46.94
N SER A 26 -3.72 0.30 -46.64
CA SER A 26 -3.87 1.02 -45.37
C SER A 26 -4.23 0.04 -44.25
N ILE A 27 -3.26 -0.81 -43.91
CA ILE A 27 -3.19 -1.46 -42.61
C ILE A 27 -2.85 -0.35 -41.61
N ALA A 28 -3.63 -0.23 -40.54
CA ALA A 28 -3.43 0.81 -39.54
C ALA A 28 -2.38 0.33 -38.53
N GLU A 29 -1.11 0.34 -38.94
CA GLU A 29 0.00 -0.05 -38.06
C GLU A 29 -0.06 0.70 -36.71
N LEU A 30 0.09 -0.06 -35.62
CA LEU A 30 0.08 0.50 -34.26
C LEU A 30 1.16 1.59 -34.12
N GLN A 31 0.80 2.72 -33.53
CA GLN A 31 1.74 3.84 -33.36
C GLN A 31 2.94 3.39 -32.51
N ARG A 32 4.15 3.56 -33.05
CA ARG A 32 5.41 3.20 -32.38
C ARG A 32 6.06 4.42 -31.74
N PHE A 33 6.42 4.30 -30.46
CA PHE A 33 7.35 5.19 -29.78
C PHE A 33 8.73 4.54 -29.66
N GLN A 34 9.74 5.33 -29.33
CA GLN A 34 11.09 4.83 -29.03
C GLN A 34 11.52 5.37 -27.66
N HIS A 35 12.14 4.53 -26.84
CA HIS A 35 12.78 4.91 -25.58
C HIS A 35 14.25 4.48 -25.65
N SER A 36 15.16 5.33 -25.18
CA SER A 36 16.59 4.98 -25.16
C SER A 36 16.88 4.11 -23.94
N VAL A 37 17.23 2.84 -24.17
CA VAL A 37 17.81 1.98 -23.12
C VAL A 37 19.12 2.57 -22.59
N LYS A 38 19.52 2.14 -21.39
CA LYS A 38 20.73 2.63 -20.72
C LYS A 38 22.02 2.17 -21.42
N GLU A 39 23.14 2.81 -21.07
CA GLU A 39 24.47 2.45 -21.57
C GLU A 39 24.89 1.00 -21.24
N ASP A 40 24.35 0.42 -20.16
CA ASP A 40 24.55 -0.99 -19.79
C ASP A 40 23.59 -1.96 -20.52
N GLY A 41 22.72 -1.45 -21.39
CA GLY A 41 21.67 -2.21 -22.08
C GLY A 41 20.51 -2.65 -21.18
N SER A 42 20.44 -2.18 -19.92
CA SER A 42 19.30 -2.43 -19.04
C SER A 42 18.14 -1.46 -19.29
N LEU A 43 16.93 -1.93 -18.95
CA LEU A 43 15.71 -1.14 -18.91
C LEU A 43 14.99 -1.42 -17.58
N ARG A 44 14.47 -0.39 -16.93
CA ARG A 44 13.93 -0.44 -15.57
C ARG A 44 12.61 0.33 -15.52
N VAL A 45 11.49 -0.40 -15.55
CA VAL A 45 10.13 0.17 -15.62
C VAL A 45 9.39 0.01 -14.29
N MET A 46 8.44 0.89 -14.02
CA MET A 46 7.39 0.65 -13.01
C MET A 46 6.04 0.46 -13.68
N VAL A 47 5.14 -0.30 -13.06
CA VAL A 47 3.78 -0.56 -13.56
C VAL A 47 2.77 -0.14 -12.50
N VAL A 48 1.76 0.65 -12.86
CA VAL A 48 0.66 1.03 -11.97
C VAL A 48 -0.67 1.11 -12.72
N GLY A 49 -1.63 0.28 -12.32
CA GLY A 49 -3.02 0.36 -12.77
C GLY A 49 -3.91 0.99 -11.70
N ASP A 50 -5.13 1.36 -12.10
CA ASP A 50 -6.26 1.47 -11.19
C ASP A 50 -6.00 2.51 -10.07
N TRP A 51 -5.59 3.72 -10.49
CA TRP A 51 -4.87 4.67 -9.62
C TRP A 51 -5.55 6.03 -9.38
N GLY A 52 -6.18 6.68 -10.37
CA GLY A 52 -6.52 8.11 -10.24
C GLY A 52 -7.70 8.39 -9.33
N ARG A 53 -7.40 8.77 -8.07
CA ARG A 53 -8.40 9.01 -7.01
C ARG A 53 -8.13 10.29 -6.22
N LYS A 54 -7.60 11.33 -6.88
CA LYS A 54 -7.34 12.67 -6.29
C LYS A 54 -6.48 12.61 -5.01
N GLY A 55 -5.54 11.67 -4.94
CA GLY A 55 -4.69 11.41 -3.77
C GLY A 55 -5.32 10.55 -2.67
N THR A 56 -6.62 10.23 -2.76
CA THR A 56 -7.35 9.42 -1.78
C THR A 56 -7.20 7.91 -2.03
N TYR A 57 -7.71 7.07 -1.11
CA TYR A 57 -7.55 5.60 -1.14
C TYR A 57 -6.09 5.18 -1.31
N ASN A 58 -5.22 5.78 -0.50
CA ASN A 58 -3.78 5.53 -0.41
C ASN A 58 -2.99 5.78 -1.71
N GLN A 59 -3.57 6.51 -2.68
CA GLN A 59 -2.89 6.87 -3.92
C GLN A 59 -1.65 7.76 -3.66
N SER A 60 -1.70 8.68 -2.70
CA SER A 60 -0.57 9.57 -2.36
C SER A 60 0.60 8.78 -1.74
N GLU A 61 0.27 7.79 -0.94
CA GLU A 61 1.18 6.90 -0.23
C GLU A 61 1.86 5.93 -1.20
N VAL A 62 1.09 5.37 -2.16
CA VAL A 62 1.63 4.62 -3.30
C VAL A 62 2.55 5.51 -4.14
N ALA A 63 2.15 6.74 -4.47
CA ALA A 63 2.97 7.67 -5.24
C ALA A 63 4.29 8.05 -4.52
N PHE A 64 4.26 8.20 -3.19
CA PHE A 64 5.44 8.43 -2.37
C PHE A 64 6.41 7.23 -2.40
N GLN A 65 5.89 6.00 -2.23
CA GLN A 65 6.70 4.78 -2.33
C GLN A 65 7.22 4.54 -3.75
N MET A 66 6.43 4.84 -4.79
CA MET A 66 6.90 4.87 -6.18
C MET A 66 8.05 5.87 -6.37
N GLY A 67 8.02 7.01 -5.67
CA GLY A 67 9.13 7.97 -5.64
C GLY A 67 10.43 7.34 -5.13
N ILE A 68 10.39 6.73 -3.94
CA ILE A 68 11.54 6.08 -3.29
C ILE A 68 12.07 4.91 -4.13
N VAL A 69 11.19 4.04 -4.60
CA VAL A 69 11.56 2.87 -5.42
C VAL A 69 12.09 3.31 -6.79
N GLY A 70 11.47 4.31 -7.41
CA GLY A 70 11.88 4.88 -8.69
C GLY A 70 13.25 5.55 -8.66
N GLU A 71 13.62 6.17 -7.54
CA GLU A 71 14.97 6.70 -7.30
C GLU A 71 15.98 5.55 -7.10
N LYS A 72 15.65 4.60 -6.21
CA LYS A 72 16.53 3.46 -5.88
C LYS A 72 16.85 2.56 -7.08
N LEU A 73 15.89 2.37 -7.99
CA LEU A 73 16.09 1.61 -9.23
C LEU A 73 16.72 2.46 -10.35
N ASP A 74 16.59 3.79 -10.28
CA ASP A 74 16.67 4.74 -11.40
C ASP A 74 15.83 4.26 -12.58
N ILE A 75 14.54 4.57 -12.58
CA ILE A 75 13.60 4.04 -13.58
C ILE A 75 13.65 4.82 -14.89
N ASP A 76 13.42 4.17 -16.02
CA ASP A 76 13.44 4.79 -17.35
C ASP A 76 12.08 5.41 -17.71
N PHE A 77 10.99 4.66 -17.46
CA PHE A 77 9.62 5.12 -17.65
C PHE A 77 8.62 4.38 -16.73
N VAL A 78 7.40 4.91 -16.69
CA VAL A 78 6.25 4.30 -16.01
C VAL A 78 5.27 3.77 -17.06
N ILE A 79 4.72 2.59 -16.80
CA ILE A 79 3.65 1.92 -17.53
C ILE A 79 2.37 2.07 -16.70
N SER A 80 1.27 2.46 -17.33
CA SER A 80 -0.06 2.27 -16.73
C SER A 80 -0.92 1.30 -17.52
N THR A 81 -1.51 0.36 -16.80
CA THR A 81 -2.48 -0.63 -17.26
C THR A 81 -3.91 -0.09 -17.28
N GLY A 82 -4.11 1.23 -17.28
CA GLY A 82 -5.42 1.87 -17.38
C GLY A 82 -6.22 1.91 -16.08
N ASP A 83 -7.47 2.35 -16.22
CA ASP A 83 -8.26 2.98 -15.16
C ASP A 83 -7.49 4.12 -14.50
N ASN A 84 -7.20 5.10 -15.35
CA ASN A 84 -6.40 6.25 -15.03
C ASN A 84 -7.14 7.24 -14.14
N PHE A 85 -8.47 7.34 -14.24
CA PHE A 85 -9.29 8.26 -13.43
C PHE A 85 -10.64 7.65 -13.02
N TYR A 86 -10.97 7.74 -11.72
CA TYR A 86 -12.18 7.17 -11.13
C TYR A 86 -13.17 8.22 -10.60
N GLU A 87 -14.47 7.90 -10.48
CA GLU A 87 -15.07 6.59 -10.80
C GLU A 87 -15.44 6.43 -12.28
N ASP A 88 -15.52 7.51 -13.07
CA ASP A 88 -16.01 7.49 -14.44
C ASP A 88 -15.16 8.36 -15.39
N GLY A 89 -13.82 8.19 -15.36
CA GLY A 89 -12.88 8.86 -16.27
C GLY A 89 -12.72 10.37 -16.03
N LEU A 90 -12.35 11.11 -17.08
CA LEU A 90 -12.35 12.57 -17.11
C LEU A 90 -13.60 13.08 -17.85
N THR A 91 -14.18 14.20 -17.44
CA THR A 91 -15.33 14.82 -18.12
C THR A 91 -14.94 15.67 -19.34
N GLY A 92 -13.65 15.93 -19.56
CA GLY A 92 -13.12 16.71 -20.67
C GLY A 92 -11.64 17.04 -20.51
N VAL A 93 -11.06 17.79 -21.47
CA VAL A 93 -9.63 18.18 -21.45
C VAL A 93 -9.27 19.22 -20.38
N ASP A 94 -10.28 19.89 -19.83
CA ASP A 94 -10.15 20.91 -18.77
C ASP A 94 -10.58 20.37 -17.38
N ASP A 95 -10.73 19.05 -17.23
CA ASP A 95 -11.17 18.43 -15.97
C ASP A 95 -10.07 18.50 -14.89
N PRO A 96 -10.34 19.10 -13.71
CA PRO A 96 -9.35 19.21 -12.63
C PRO A 96 -8.88 17.85 -12.10
N ALA A 97 -9.62 16.75 -12.30
CA ALA A 97 -9.21 15.41 -11.91
C ALA A 97 -7.89 14.97 -12.56
N PHE A 98 -7.53 15.52 -13.74
CA PHE A 98 -6.22 15.31 -14.35
C PHE A 98 -5.10 15.86 -13.46
N GLU A 99 -5.15 17.13 -13.08
CA GLU A 99 -4.14 17.71 -12.19
C GLU A 99 -4.19 17.09 -10.79
N GLU A 100 -5.40 16.91 -10.23
CA GLU A 100 -5.63 16.43 -8.87
C GLU A 100 -5.23 14.98 -8.66
N SER A 101 -5.30 14.13 -9.70
CA SER A 101 -4.98 12.70 -9.59
C SER A 101 -3.64 12.33 -10.25
N PHE A 102 -3.13 13.09 -11.21
CA PHE A 102 -1.87 12.80 -11.90
C PHE A 102 -0.76 13.80 -11.54
N THR A 103 -0.87 15.04 -12.01
CA THR A 103 0.23 16.02 -11.95
C THR A 103 0.61 16.44 -10.53
N LYS A 104 -0.37 16.59 -9.62
CA LYS A 104 -0.14 16.99 -8.21
C LYS A 104 0.19 15.81 -7.29
N ILE A 105 0.00 14.57 -7.74
CA ILE A 105 0.25 13.36 -6.96
C ILE A 105 1.66 12.80 -7.22
N TYR A 106 1.98 12.48 -8.48
CA TYR A 106 3.25 11.86 -8.85
C TYR A 106 4.36 12.90 -9.03
N THR A 107 4.63 13.68 -7.97
CA THR A 107 5.53 14.85 -7.97
C THR A 107 7.00 14.53 -7.69
N ALA A 108 7.32 13.31 -7.24
CA ALA A 108 8.69 12.91 -6.92
C ALA A 108 9.64 13.06 -8.14
N PRO A 109 10.91 13.49 -7.95
CA PRO A 109 11.85 13.70 -9.05
C PRO A 109 12.09 12.46 -9.93
N SER A 110 12.13 11.29 -9.31
CA SER A 110 12.25 9.97 -9.96
C SER A 110 11.06 9.61 -10.85
N LEU A 111 9.88 10.21 -10.61
CA LEU A 111 8.65 10.02 -11.40
C LEU A 111 8.46 11.11 -12.47
N GLN A 112 9.44 12.00 -12.66
CA GLN A 112 9.49 12.97 -13.76
C GLN A 112 10.06 12.33 -15.04
N LYS A 113 9.55 11.14 -15.36
CA LYS A 113 9.89 10.30 -16.53
C LYS A 113 8.67 10.23 -17.46
N GLN A 114 8.78 9.57 -18.61
CA GLN A 114 7.60 9.36 -19.47
C GLN A 114 6.64 8.35 -18.82
N TRP A 115 5.33 8.60 -18.92
CA TRP A 115 4.28 7.64 -18.58
C TRP A 115 3.58 7.18 -19.87
N TYR A 116 3.49 5.87 -20.06
CA TYR A 116 2.80 5.23 -21.17
C TYR A 116 1.55 4.51 -20.65
N ASN A 117 0.37 5.01 -21.00
CA ASN A 117 -0.90 4.61 -20.40
C ASN A 117 -1.84 4.02 -21.47
N VAL A 118 -2.46 2.87 -21.19
CA VAL A 118 -3.70 2.43 -21.88
C VAL A 118 -4.94 2.92 -21.13
N LEU A 119 -6.12 2.66 -21.69
CA LEU A 119 -7.41 2.92 -21.07
C LEU A 119 -7.92 1.63 -20.41
N GLY A 120 -8.57 1.77 -19.25
CA GLY A 120 -9.36 0.70 -18.62
C GLY A 120 -10.85 0.82 -18.93
N ASN A 121 -11.73 0.16 -18.16
CA ASN A 121 -13.18 0.27 -18.39
C ASN A 121 -13.82 1.48 -17.70
N HIS A 122 -13.27 1.97 -16.59
CA HIS A 122 -13.73 3.22 -15.96
C HIS A 122 -13.32 4.44 -16.80
N ASP A 123 -12.17 4.39 -17.46
CA ASP A 123 -11.73 5.44 -18.40
C ASP A 123 -12.73 5.67 -19.54
N TYR A 124 -13.39 4.59 -20.00
CA TYR A 124 -14.42 4.64 -21.03
C TYR A 124 -15.76 5.18 -20.54
N ARG A 125 -15.98 5.41 -19.24
CA ARG A 125 -17.23 5.99 -18.73
C ARG A 125 -17.26 7.52 -18.80
N GLY A 126 -16.09 8.13 -19.02
CA GLY A 126 -15.91 9.56 -19.27
C GLY A 126 -15.63 9.90 -20.74
N ASP A 127 -15.01 11.05 -20.98
CA ASP A 127 -14.53 11.49 -22.29
C ASP A 127 -13.18 10.82 -22.63
N VAL A 128 -13.22 9.75 -23.41
CA VAL A 128 -12.00 9.03 -23.84
C VAL A 128 -11.15 9.89 -24.77
N GLU A 129 -11.78 10.65 -25.67
CA GLU A 129 -11.07 11.51 -26.61
C GLU A 129 -10.33 12.66 -25.90
N ALA A 130 -10.76 13.06 -24.70
CA ALA A 130 -10.00 13.93 -23.80
C ALA A 130 -8.74 13.25 -23.25
N GLN A 131 -8.84 12.01 -22.76
CA GLN A 131 -7.68 11.25 -22.26
C GLN A 131 -6.60 11.04 -23.34
N LEU A 132 -7.05 10.76 -24.57
CA LEU A 132 -6.23 10.61 -25.78
C LEU A 132 -5.70 11.95 -26.33
N SER A 133 -6.13 13.09 -25.78
CA SER A 133 -5.92 14.40 -26.39
C SER A 133 -4.46 14.89 -26.29
N PRO A 134 -3.90 15.44 -27.38
CA PRO A 134 -2.67 16.23 -27.34
C PRO A 134 -2.75 17.51 -26.48
N VAL A 135 -3.90 17.82 -25.87
CA VAL A 135 -4.03 18.88 -24.85
C VAL A 135 -3.46 18.41 -23.51
N LEU A 136 -3.81 17.22 -23.01
CA LEU A 136 -3.29 16.73 -21.72
C LEU A 136 -1.76 16.58 -21.74
N LYS A 137 -1.19 16.11 -22.86
CA LYS A 137 0.26 16.05 -23.08
C LYS A 137 0.95 17.44 -23.13
N LYS A 138 0.20 18.54 -23.27
CA LYS A 138 0.74 19.92 -23.15
C LYS A 138 0.61 20.48 -21.74
N LEU A 139 -0.35 20.00 -20.96
CA LEU A 139 -0.47 20.31 -19.52
C LEU A 139 0.65 19.59 -18.74
N ASP A 140 0.85 18.30 -19.03
CA ASP A 140 1.93 17.49 -18.45
C ASP A 140 2.59 16.63 -19.53
N SER A 141 3.84 16.94 -19.89
CA SER A 141 4.57 16.26 -20.96
C SER A 141 4.86 14.78 -20.69
N ARG A 142 4.71 14.34 -19.44
CA ARG A 142 4.84 12.94 -19.03
C ARG A 142 3.67 12.10 -19.54
N TRP A 143 2.51 12.71 -19.84
CA TRP A 143 1.34 11.99 -20.32
C TRP A 143 1.49 11.51 -21.78
N ILE A 144 1.50 10.20 -21.99
CA ILE A 144 1.12 9.56 -23.25
C ILE A 144 0.00 8.58 -22.94
N CYS A 145 -1.18 8.80 -23.50
CA CYS A 145 -2.27 7.81 -23.51
C CYS A 145 -2.68 7.54 -24.96
N LEU A 146 -2.80 6.27 -25.32
CA LEU A 146 -3.34 5.79 -26.60
C LEU A 146 -4.11 4.48 -26.37
N ARG A 147 -5.12 4.20 -27.20
CA ARG A 147 -5.88 2.94 -27.14
C ARG A 147 -4.96 1.73 -27.31
N SER A 148 -4.20 1.67 -28.42
CA SER A 148 -3.23 0.61 -28.66
C SER A 148 -2.02 1.16 -29.41
N PHE A 149 -0.83 0.77 -28.97
CA PHE A 149 0.45 1.35 -29.43
C PHE A 149 1.62 0.43 -29.06
N ILE A 150 2.83 0.82 -29.46
CA ILE A 150 4.06 0.05 -29.20
C ILE A 150 5.11 1.00 -28.59
N VAL A 151 5.84 0.53 -27.59
CA VAL A 151 7.07 1.18 -27.11
C VAL A 151 8.25 0.28 -27.48
N ASP A 152 9.16 0.84 -28.26
CA ASP A 152 10.31 0.16 -28.86
C ASP A 152 9.91 -1.05 -29.71
N THR A 153 10.48 -2.22 -29.44
CA THR A 153 10.08 -3.51 -30.02
C THR A 153 9.53 -4.48 -28.96
N GLU A 154 9.59 -4.10 -27.68
CA GLU A 154 9.39 -5.01 -26.55
C GLU A 154 7.98 -4.93 -25.96
N PHE A 155 7.38 -3.72 -25.89
CA PHE A 155 6.08 -3.50 -25.23
C PHE A 155 4.99 -3.20 -26.25
N ILE A 156 3.94 -4.02 -26.28
CA ILE A 156 2.74 -3.80 -27.08
C ILE A 156 1.56 -3.52 -26.15
N PHE A 157 1.02 -2.32 -26.23
CA PHE A 157 -0.11 -1.83 -25.45
C PHE A 157 -1.40 -2.08 -26.22
N VAL A 158 -2.40 -2.67 -25.56
CA VAL A 158 -3.64 -3.17 -26.19
C VAL A 158 -4.89 -2.66 -25.44
N ASP A 159 -5.83 -2.14 -26.21
CA ASP A 159 -7.14 -1.65 -25.78
C ASP A 159 -8.05 -2.83 -25.47
N THR A 160 -8.08 -3.28 -24.21
CA THR A 160 -8.83 -4.49 -23.86
C THR A 160 -10.32 -4.23 -23.58
N THR A 161 -10.74 -2.99 -23.30
CA THR A 161 -12.13 -2.67 -22.94
C THR A 161 -13.16 -3.07 -24.02
N PRO A 162 -12.92 -2.87 -25.34
CA PRO A 162 -13.85 -3.34 -26.36
C PRO A 162 -13.97 -4.87 -26.51
N PHE A 163 -13.14 -5.68 -25.82
CA PHE A 163 -13.22 -7.14 -25.90
C PHE A 163 -14.37 -7.72 -25.08
N ALA A 164 -14.68 -7.17 -23.90
CA ALA A 164 -15.73 -7.72 -23.04
C ALA A 164 -17.13 -7.48 -23.64
N ASP A 165 -17.98 -8.50 -23.69
CA ASP A 165 -19.33 -8.42 -24.21
C ASP A 165 -20.25 -7.63 -23.28
N GLN A 166 -20.04 -7.72 -21.96
CA GLN A 166 -20.88 -7.11 -20.92
C GLN A 166 -21.12 -5.61 -21.14
N TYR A 167 -20.08 -4.81 -21.43
CA TYR A 167 -20.22 -3.36 -21.66
C TYR A 167 -21.05 -2.97 -22.90
N PHE A 168 -21.44 -3.94 -23.73
CA PHE A 168 -22.33 -3.76 -24.89
C PHE A 168 -23.69 -4.45 -24.74
N THR A 169 -23.81 -5.48 -23.90
CA THR A 169 -25.04 -6.25 -23.72
C THR A 169 -25.78 -5.96 -22.41
N ASP A 170 -25.03 -5.66 -21.36
CA ASP A 170 -25.53 -5.42 -20.00
C ASP A 170 -24.56 -4.48 -19.24
N PRO A 171 -24.54 -3.18 -19.58
CA PRO A 171 -23.61 -2.20 -19.00
C PRO A 171 -24.02 -1.70 -17.60
N GLU A 172 -25.05 -2.29 -17.00
CA GLU A 172 -25.77 -1.78 -15.82
C GLU A 172 -26.23 -0.32 -16.03
N ASP A 173 -26.08 0.54 -15.02
CA ASP A 173 -26.40 1.98 -15.10
C ASP A 173 -25.28 2.82 -15.78
N HIS A 174 -24.17 2.20 -16.24
CA HIS A 174 -23.03 2.92 -16.80
C HIS A 174 -23.20 3.24 -18.30
N VAL A 175 -22.75 4.43 -18.70
CA VAL A 175 -22.64 4.85 -20.10
C VAL A 175 -21.18 4.75 -20.53
N TYR A 176 -20.92 4.15 -21.69
CA TYR A 176 -19.56 3.97 -22.23
C TYR A 176 -19.36 4.76 -23.52
N ASP A 177 -18.26 5.51 -23.60
CA ASP A 177 -17.84 6.32 -24.73
C ASP A 177 -17.17 5.50 -25.83
N TRP A 178 -18.00 4.97 -26.73
CA TRP A 178 -17.55 4.25 -27.91
C TRP A 178 -17.15 5.17 -29.09
N ARG A 179 -16.87 6.47 -28.89
CA ARG A 179 -16.16 7.27 -29.91
C ARG A 179 -14.82 6.61 -30.25
N GLY A 180 -14.36 6.80 -31.49
CA GLY A 180 -13.16 6.11 -32.02
C GLY A 180 -13.36 4.62 -32.33
N ILE A 181 -14.14 3.90 -31.51
CA ILE A 181 -14.53 2.52 -31.77
C ILE A 181 -15.58 2.50 -32.90
N SER A 182 -15.26 1.85 -34.01
CA SER A 182 -16.17 1.74 -35.15
C SER A 182 -17.18 0.60 -34.91
N ARG A 183 -17.48 -0.22 -35.93
CA ARG A 183 -18.18 -1.49 -35.66
C ARG A 183 -17.26 -2.35 -34.80
N ARG A 184 -17.65 -2.63 -33.54
CA ARG A 184 -16.85 -3.38 -32.56
C ARG A 184 -16.13 -4.61 -33.14
N LYS A 185 -16.82 -5.43 -33.94
CA LYS A 185 -16.24 -6.60 -34.62
C LYS A 185 -15.12 -6.24 -35.61
N ASP A 186 -15.32 -5.19 -36.40
CA ASP A 186 -14.35 -4.73 -37.40
C ASP A 186 -13.15 -4.06 -36.71
N TYR A 187 -13.38 -3.36 -35.59
CA TYR A 187 -12.31 -2.82 -34.72
C TYR A 187 -11.45 -3.94 -34.12
N LEU A 188 -12.06 -4.90 -33.41
CA LEU A 188 -11.36 -6.03 -32.81
C LEU A 188 -10.61 -6.87 -33.86
N SER A 189 -11.21 -7.11 -35.03
CA SER A 189 -10.57 -7.87 -36.10
C SER A 189 -9.36 -7.16 -36.72
N ASN A 190 -9.30 -5.83 -36.67
CA ASN A 190 -8.11 -5.08 -37.07
C ASN A 190 -7.08 -5.10 -35.94
N LEU A 191 -7.46 -4.71 -34.71
CA LEU A 191 -6.56 -4.68 -33.55
C LEU A 191 -5.84 -6.02 -33.32
N LEU A 192 -6.55 -7.14 -33.39
CA LEU A 192 -5.96 -8.49 -33.26
C LEU A 192 -4.93 -8.78 -34.36
N LYS A 193 -5.21 -8.38 -35.60
CA LYS A 193 -4.31 -8.56 -36.75
C LYS A 193 -3.09 -7.63 -36.62
N ASP A 194 -3.27 -6.40 -36.16
CA ASP A 194 -2.21 -5.40 -36.06
C ASP A 194 -1.26 -5.74 -34.88
N VAL A 195 -1.79 -6.30 -33.77
CA VAL A 195 -1.01 -6.91 -32.68
C VAL A 195 -0.26 -8.16 -33.16
N ASP A 196 -0.91 -9.09 -33.87
CA ASP A 196 -0.26 -10.28 -34.43
C ASP A 196 0.87 -9.92 -35.40
N SER A 197 0.66 -8.90 -36.24
CA SER A 197 1.68 -8.40 -37.18
C SER A 197 2.86 -7.79 -36.41
N ALA A 198 2.60 -6.93 -35.43
CA ALA A 198 3.62 -6.32 -34.59
C ALA A 198 4.46 -7.35 -33.81
N LEU A 199 3.81 -8.40 -33.28
CA LEU A 199 4.48 -9.50 -32.58
C LEU A 199 5.38 -10.34 -33.51
N LYS A 200 4.97 -10.55 -34.77
CA LYS A 200 5.75 -11.26 -35.80
C LYS A 200 6.92 -10.45 -36.34
N GLU A 201 6.74 -9.15 -36.47
CA GLU A 201 7.79 -8.21 -36.87
C GLU A 201 8.81 -7.94 -35.76
N SER A 202 8.41 -8.08 -34.48
CA SER A 202 9.30 -7.83 -33.35
C SER A 202 10.46 -8.85 -33.30
N THR A 203 11.67 -8.31 -33.49
CA THR A 203 12.95 -8.97 -33.28
C THR A 203 13.45 -8.86 -31.83
N ALA A 204 12.61 -8.38 -30.91
CA ALA A 204 12.96 -8.28 -29.50
C ALA A 204 13.23 -9.65 -28.89
N LYS A 205 14.16 -9.70 -27.93
CA LYS A 205 14.43 -10.91 -27.14
C LYS A 205 13.32 -11.18 -26.12
N TRP A 206 12.74 -10.12 -25.57
CA TRP A 206 11.60 -10.17 -24.67
C TRP A 206 10.38 -9.51 -25.32
N LYS A 207 9.20 -10.07 -25.11
CA LYS A 207 7.93 -9.55 -25.63
C LYS A 207 6.92 -9.43 -24.49
N PHE A 208 6.44 -8.21 -24.28
CA PHE A 208 5.54 -7.84 -23.21
C PHE A 208 4.25 -7.26 -23.80
N VAL A 209 3.11 -7.73 -23.31
CA VAL A 209 1.80 -7.20 -23.70
C VAL A 209 1.15 -6.55 -22.49
N VAL A 210 0.77 -5.29 -22.64
CA VAL A 210 0.13 -4.47 -21.60
C VAL A 210 -1.33 -4.25 -21.99
N GLY A 211 -2.25 -4.59 -21.10
CA GLY A 211 -3.68 -4.30 -21.24
C GLY A 211 -4.25 -3.80 -19.92
N HIS A 212 -5.58 -3.70 -19.84
CA HIS A 212 -6.26 -3.43 -18.56
C HIS A 212 -6.85 -4.69 -17.94
N HIS A 213 -7.57 -5.48 -18.74
CA HIS A 213 -8.36 -6.61 -18.26
C HIS A 213 -7.53 -7.89 -18.05
N THR A 214 -8.04 -8.79 -17.22
CA THR A 214 -7.36 -10.00 -16.76
C THR A 214 -7.43 -11.17 -17.75
N MET A 215 -6.29 -11.83 -18.01
CA MET A 215 -6.24 -13.15 -18.70
C MET A 215 -6.22 -14.32 -17.72
N LYS A 216 -5.49 -14.18 -16.61
CA LYS A 216 -5.57 -15.06 -15.42
C LYS A 216 -5.61 -14.18 -14.18
N SER A 217 -6.55 -14.42 -13.27
CA SER A 217 -6.60 -13.74 -11.97
C SER A 217 -7.30 -14.56 -10.90
N ALA A 218 -6.86 -14.38 -9.66
CA ALA A 218 -7.60 -14.77 -8.46
C ALA A 218 -8.29 -13.58 -7.74
N GLY A 219 -8.43 -12.43 -8.40
CA GLY A 219 -9.22 -11.29 -7.91
C GLY A 219 -10.70 -11.37 -8.34
N HIS A 220 -11.49 -10.39 -7.89
CA HIS A 220 -12.95 -10.33 -8.04
C HIS A 220 -13.47 -10.55 -9.47
N HIS A 221 -12.86 -9.91 -10.46
CA HIS A 221 -13.30 -10.01 -11.87
C HIS A 221 -12.92 -11.35 -12.52
N GLY A 222 -11.95 -12.07 -11.94
CA GLY A 222 -11.52 -13.37 -12.42
C GLY A 222 -10.88 -13.27 -13.81
N ASN A 223 -11.39 -14.04 -14.78
CA ASN A 223 -10.77 -14.21 -16.10
C ASN A 223 -11.68 -13.67 -17.22
N THR A 224 -11.20 -12.70 -18.01
CA THR A 224 -11.95 -12.15 -19.15
C THR A 224 -11.97 -13.14 -20.32
N VAL A 225 -13.09 -13.84 -20.48
CA VAL A 225 -13.26 -15.00 -21.37
C VAL A 225 -13.05 -14.65 -22.85
N GLU A 226 -13.44 -13.46 -23.26
CA GLU A 226 -13.35 -12.95 -24.63
C GLU A 226 -11.91 -12.65 -25.03
N ILE A 227 -11.08 -12.25 -24.07
CA ILE A 227 -9.65 -11.99 -24.25
C ILE A 227 -8.88 -13.31 -24.32
N ILE A 228 -9.22 -14.28 -23.46
CA ILE A 228 -8.71 -15.66 -23.56
C ILE A 228 -9.05 -16.29 -24.92
N LYS A 229 -10.25 -16.07 -25.45
CA LYS A 229 -10.68 -16.65 -26.73
C LYS A 229 -10.05 -16.00 -27.96
N GLN A 230 -9.68 -14.72 -27.90
CA GLN A 230 -9.29 -13.94 -29.07
C GLN A 230 -7.83 -13.48 -29.07
N LEU A 231 -7.32 -12.98 -27.94
CA LEU A 231 -5.99 -12.38 -27.85
C LEU A 231 -4.93 -13.38 -27.35
N LEU A 232 -5.23 -14.17 -26.32
CA LEU A 232 -4.25 -15.14 -25.75
C LEU A 232 -3.64 -16.08 -26.81
N PRO A 233 -4.39 -16.67 -27.78
CA PRO A 233 -3.80 -17.56 -28.79
C PRO A 233 -2.81 -16.84 -29.72
N ILE A 234 -2.94 -15.52 -29.89
CA ILE A 234 -1.97 -14.69 -30.63
C ILE A 234 -0.70 -14.48 -29.80
N LEU A 235 -0.84 -14.29 -28.49
CA LEU A 235 0.30 -14.11 -27.59
C LEU A 235 1.14 -15.40 -27.50
N GLU A 236 0.46 -16.54 -27.38
CA GLU A 236 1.09 -17.87 -27.34
C GLU A 236 1.76 -18.23 -28.66
N ALA A 237 1.07 -18.04 -29.80
CA ALA A 237 1.63 -18.32 -31.13
C ALA A 237 2.87 -17.48 -31.48
N ASN A 238 3.08 -16.35 -30.80
CA ASN A 238 4.19 -15.44 -31.02
C ASN A 238 5.27 -15.46 -29.91
N ASN A 239 5.11 -16.30 -28.87
CA ASN A 239 6.00 -16.42 -27.72
C ASN A 239 6.15 -15.08 -26.96
N VAL A 240 5.04 -14.54 -26.47
CA VAL A 240 5.05 -13.47 -25.44
C VAL A 240 5.58 -14.03 -24.12
N ASP A 241 6.34 -13.21 -23.38
CA ASP A 241 6.88 -13.58 -22.07
C ASP A 241 5.97 -13.16 -20.92
N LEU A 242 5.51 -11.89 -20.93
CA LEU A 242 4.65 -11.31 -19.90
C LEU A 242 3.36 -10.76 -20.50
N TYR A 243 2.22 -11.08 -19.87
CA TYR A 243 0.99 -10.28 -19.97
C TYR A 243 0.82 -9.48 -18.69
N ILE A 244 0.60 -8.17 -18.81
CA ILE A 244 0.59 -7.21 -17.71
C ILE A 244 -0.74 -6.44 -17.72
N ASN A 245 -1.48 -6.44 -16.61
CA ASN A 245 -2.82 -5.87 -16.54
C ASN A 245 -3.15 -5.17 -15.20
N GLY A 246 -4.29 -4.49 -15.16
CA GLY A 246 -4.90 -3.87 -13.97
C GLY A 246 -6.21 -4.58 -13.63
N HIS A 247 -7.28 -3.82 -13.45
CA HIS A 247 -8.69 -4.23 -13.35
C HIS A 247 -9.06 -4.93 -12.04
N ASP A 248 -8.31 -5.98 -11.68
CA ASP A 248 -8.38 -6.50 -10.32
C ASP A 248 -7.49 -5.67 -9.40
N HIS A 249 -8.14 -5.03 -8.42
CA HIS A 249 -7.60 -4.06 -7.47
C HIS A 249 -6.64 -4.67 -6.42
N LEU A 250 -5.54 -5.23 -6.90
CA LEU A 250 -4.55 -6.01 -6.14
C LEU A 250 -3.21 -6.10 -6.90
N LEU A 251 -2.23 -6.78 -6.30
CA LEU A 251 -1.01 -7.19 -7.00
C LEU A 251 -0.94 -8.73 -7.04
N GLN A 252 -0.64 -9.34 -8.19
CA GLN A 252 -0.41 -10.79 -8.27
C GLN A 252 0.49 -11.21 -9.44
N HIS A 253 1.09 -12.39 -9.31
CA HIS A 253 1.85 -13.10 -10.36
C HIS A 253 1.36 -14.56 -10.43
N ILE A 254 0.82 -14.93 -11.58
CA ILE A 254 0.44 -16.30 -11.94
C ILE A 254 1.36 -16.81 -13.05
N SER A 255 1.95 -18.00 -12.87
CA SER A 255 2.56 -18.76 -13.96
C SER A 255 1.60 -19.86 -14.37
N SER A 256 1.20 -19.89 -15.65
CA SER A 256 0.38 -20.98 -16.16
C SER A 256 1.11 -22.33 -16.12
N LEU A 257 0.38 -23.44 -15.94
CA LEU A 257 0.91 -24.79 -16.18
C LEU A 257 0.96 -25.14 -17.67
N ASP A 258 0.01 -24.60 -18.45
CA ASP A 258 -0.20 -24.95 -19.86
C ASP A 258 0.51 -24.01 -20.86
N SER A 259 1.12 -22.92 -20.37
CA SER A 259 1.66 -21.83 -21.20
C SER A 259 2.89 -21.19 -20.54
N PRO A 260 3.94 -20.81 -21.29
CA PRO A 260 5.12 -20.16 -20.71
C PRO A 260 4.86 -18.72 -20.24
N ILE A 261 3.79 -18.08 -20.76
CA ILE A 261 3.41 -16.70 -20.44
C ILE A 261 3.22 -16.55 -18.92
N GLN A 262 3.85 -15.52 -18.37
CA GLN A 262 3.62 -15.08 -17.00
C GLN A 262 2.56 -13.98 -16.99
N PHE A 263 1.61 -14.06 -16.06
CA PHE A 263 0.51 -13.12 -15.93
C PHE A 263 0.72 -12.27 -14.68
N LEU A 264 0.76 -10.95 -14.85
CA LEU A 264 1.08 -9.98 -13.80
C LEU A 264 -0.04 -8.94 -13.69
N THR A 265 -0.74 -8.88 -12.56
CA THR A 265 -1.69 -7.79 -12.26
C THR A 265 -1.02 -6.74 -11.36
N SER A 266 -1.20 -5.47 -11.69
CA SER A 266 -0.69 -4.31 -10.92
C SER A 266 -1.78 -3.26 -10.62
N GLY A 267 -3.02 -3.69 -10.39
CA GLY A 267 -4.16 -2.81 -10.05
C GLY A 267 -4.20 -2.32 -8.59
N GLY A 268 -3.12 -2.47 -7.84
CA GLY A 268 -2.96 -1.94 -6.48
C GLY A 268 -2.61 -0.45 -6.41
N GLY A 269 -2.81 0.34 -7.48
CA GLY A 269 -2.34 1.73 -7.57
C GLY A 269 -3.06 2.74 -6.69
N SER A 270 -4.23 2.37 -6.15
CA SER A 270 -4.96 3.16 -5.15
C SER A 270 -5.78 2.24 -4.23
N LYS A 271 -7.12 2.30 -4.31
CA LYS A 271 -8.07 1.43 -3.60
C LYS A 271 -7.79 -0.03 -3.95
N ALA A 272 -7.47 -0.85 -2.96
CA ALA A 272 -7.27 -2.29 -3.12
C ALA A 272 -8.41 -3.11 -2.46
N TRP A 273 -8.80 -4.24 -3.04
CA TRP A 273 -10.00 -5.00 -2.65
C TRP A 273 -9.66 -6.17 -1.72
N ARG A 274 -9.31 -5.81 -0.49
CA ARG A 274 -8.74 -6.75 0.48
C ARG A 274 -9.78 -7.73 1.04
N GLY A 275 -9.48 -9.02 0.90
CA GLY A 275 -10.41 -10.13 1.19
C GLY A 275 -11.21 -10.61 -0.03
N ASP A 276 -11.19 -9.88 -1.15
CA ASP A 276 -11.97 -10.20 -2.35
C ASP A 276 -11.17 -11.16 -3.27
N VAL A 277 -11.20 -12.44 -2.91
CA VAL A 277 -10.34 -13.48 -3.48
C VAL A 277 -11.16 -14.61 -4.09
N ASN A 278 -11.05 -14.76 -5.41
CA ASN A 278 -11.61 -15.86 -6.18
C ASN A 278 -10.74 -17.13 -6.09
N TYR A 279 -11.02 -18.14 -6.91
CA TYR A 279 -10.29 -19.41 -6.87
C TYR A 279 -8.77 -19.26 -7.12
N LEU A 280 -7.98 -19.73 -6.15
CA LEU A 280 -6.53 -19.84 -6.23
C LEU A 280 -6.12 -21.28 -6.57
N ASP A 281 -5.42 -21.51 -7.69
CA ASP A 281 -4.59 -22.72 -7.83
C ASP A 281 -3.20 -22.47 -7.19
N PRO A 282 -2.86 -23.13 -6.08
CA PRO A 282 -1.57 -22.96 -5.41
C PRO A 282 -0.37 -23.48 -6.22
N LYS A 283 -0.58 -24.16 -7.36
CA LYS A 283 0.49 -24.55 -8.29
C LYS A 283 0.83 -23.45 -9.28
N GLU A 284 -0.15 -22.64 -9.69
CA GLU A 284 0.06 -21.56 -10.66
C GLU A 284 0.46 -20.24 -9.98
N MET A 285 -0.17 -19.94 -8.84
CA MET A 285 0.12 -18.71 -8.10
C MET A 285 1.58 -18.66 -7.64
N LYS A 286 2.22 -17.49 -7.76
CA LYS A 286 3.61 -17.21 -7.36
C LYS A 286 3.71 -16.07 -6.35
N PHE A 287 2.88 -15.05 -6.50
CA PHE A 287 2.76 -13.94 -5.57
C PHE A 287 1.32 -13.41 -5.60
N PHE A 288 0.76 -13.06 -4.45
CA PHE A 288 -0.59 -12.51 -4.33
C PHE A 288 -0.65 -11.55 -3.14
N TYR A 289 -1.24 -10.37 -3.36
CA TYR A 289 -1.41 -9.33 -2.36
C TYR A 289 -2.72 -8.58 -2.62
N ASP A 290 -3.77 -8.93 -1.86
CA ASP A 290 -5.14 -8.40 -1.97
C ASP A 290 -5.31 -6.97 -1.44
N GLY A 291 -4.25 -6.40 -0.86
CA GLY A 291 -4.23 -4.98 -0.51
C GLY A 291 -3.96 -4.70 0.95
N GLN A 292 -4.25 -3.45 1.32
CA GLN A 292 -3.55 -2.77 2.38
C GLN A 292 -4.16 -3.05 3.75
N ALA A 293 -3.30 -3.33 4.72
CA ALA A 293 -3.62 -3.29 6.13
C ALA A 293 -3.03 -2.00 6.70
N GLU A 294 -3.77 -1.29 7.55
CA GLU A 294 -3.24 -0.14 8.31
C GLU A 294 -2.28 -0.56 9.45
N LEU A 295 -1.95 -1.85 9.50
CA LEU A 295 -0.91 -2.43 10.36
C LEU A 295 0.47 -2.00 9.89
N GLN A 296 0.91 -0.87 10.44
CA GLN A 296 2.30 -0.45 10.47
C GLN A 296 3.11 -1.54 11.22
N ARG A 297 4.02 -2.17 10.47
CA ARG A 297 4.86 -3.30 10.88
C ARG A 297 6.09 -3.37 9.99
N LEU A 298 7.26 -3.45 10.61
CA LEU A 298 8.55 -3.56 9.93
C LEU A 298 9.64 -4.13 10.85
N LYS A 299 10.85 -4.23 10.28
CA LYS A 299 12.11 -4.62 10.94
C LYS A 299 12.57 -3.56 11.96
N TYR A 300 13.53 -3.86 12.82
CA TYR A 300 14.75 -3.01 12.92
C TYR A 300 15.94 -3.90 12.61
N GLN A 301 17.12 -3.29 12.55
CA GLN A 301 18.35 -3.98 12.88
C GLN A 301 18.98 -3.23 14.04
N LEU A 302 19.17 -3.94 15.15
CA LEU A 302 19.77 -3.41 16.39
C LEU A 302 21.13 -2.77 16.04
N SER A 303 21.24 -1.45 16.18
CA SER A 303 22.19 -0.62 15.42
C SER A 303 23.44 -0.22 16.21
N LYS A 304 23.37 -0.29 17.54
CA LYS A 304 24.46 0.06 18.47
C LYS A 304 25.06 -1.22 19.03
N VAL A 305 26.36 -1.26 19.29
CA VAL A 305 27.02 -2.43 19.90
C VAL A 305 27.44 -2.09 21.33
N ASP A 306 27.06 -2.95 22.28
CA ASP A 306 27.45 -2.93 23.69
C ASP A 306 28.18 -4.22 24.10
N ASP A 307 28.52 -4.35 25.39
CA ASP A 307 29.23 -5.51 25.95
C ASP A 307 28.42 -6.83 25.93
N HIS A 308 27.15 -6.80 25.49
CA HIS A 308 26.23 -7.93 25.41
C HIS A 308 25.71 -8.20 23.98
N GLY A 309 26.16 -7.42 22.99
CA GLY A 309 25.83 -7.60 21.59
C GLY A 309 25.28 -6.31 20.98
N SER A 310 24.20 -6.44 20.23
CA SER A 310 23.56 -5.31 19.56
C SER A 310 22.38 -4.79 20.40
N LEU A 311 22.25 -3.47 20.55
CA LEU A 311 21.32 -2.77 21.45
C LEU A 311 20.41 -1.77 20.69
N LEU A 312 19.17 -1.63 21.15
CA LEU A 312 18.17 -0.63 20.77
C LEU A 312 17.59 0.02 22.04
N SER A 313 17.45 1.36 22.07
CA SER A 313 16.87 2.08 23.22
C SER A 313 15.78 3.07 22.81
N PHE A 314 14.61 3.04 23.44
CA PHE A 314 13.48 3.92 23.11
C PHE A 314 12.65 4.35 24.33
N LEU A 315 11.83 5.39 24.16
CA LEU A 315 10.80 5.80 25.12
C LEU A 315 9.40 5.45 24.64
N VAL A 316 8.46 5.34 25.58
CA VAL A 316 7.02 5.18 25.29
C VAL A 316 6.23 6.17 26.12
N VAL A 317 5.25 6.85 25.52
CA VAL A 317 4.30 7.75 26.19
C VAL A 317 2.93 7.73 25.51
N GLY A 318 1.84 7.74 26.28
CA GLY A 318 0.47 7.88 25.79
C GLY A 318 -0.19 9.16 26.28
N ASP A 319 -1.35 9.48 25.71
CA ASP A 319 -2.35 10.34 26.36
C ASP A 319 -1.81 11.74 26.71
N TRP A 320 -1.00 12.28 25.78
CA TRP A 320 -0.12 13.41 26.04
C TRP A 320 -0.59 14.74 25.45
N GLY A 321 -1.47 14.74 24.44
CA GLY A 321 -1.73 15.85 23.52
C GLY A 321 -2.37 17.15 24.03
N ARG A 322 -1.88 17.77 25.11
CA ARG A 322 -2.59 18.83 25.87
C ARG A 322 -1.94 20.23 25.86
N ARG A 323 -1.34 20.65 24.75
CA ARG A 323 -0.83 22.03 24.52
C ARG A 323 0.14 22.51 25.62
N GLY A 324 0.96 21.59 26.15
CA GLY A 324 1.88 21.81 27.26
C GLY A 324 1.26 21.81 28.67
N LEU A 325 -0.08 21.78 28.78
CA LEU A 325 -0.84 21.76 30.04
C LEU A 325 -0.78 20.39 30.72
N TYR A 326 -1.41 20.26 31.90
CA TYR A 326 -1.46 19.02 32.68
C TYR A 326 -0.08 18.35 32.85
N ASN A 327 0.95 19.13 33.17
CA ASN A 327 2.34 18.67 33.27
C ASN A 327 2.97 18.09 31.99
N GLN A 328 2.33 18.12 30.81
CA GLN A 328 2.89 17.57 29.56
C GLN A 328 4.31 18.11 29.27
N SER A 329 4.52 19.43 29.43
CA SER A 329 5.85 20.05 29.24
C SER A 329 6.91 19.56 30.24
N LYS A 330 6.51 19.04 31.41
CA LYS A 330 7.43 18.43 32.39
C LYS A 330 7.76 17.00 32.00
N VAL A 331 6.77 16.21 31.55
CA VAL A 331 6.98 14.88 30.99
C VAL A 331 7.95 14.97 29.81
N ALA A 332 7.70 15.89 28.87
CA ALA A 332 8.57 16.17 27.73
C ALA A 332 10.01 16.56 28.14
N LEU A 333 10.17 17.39 29.18
CA LEU A 333 11.49 17.75 29.72
C LEU A 333 12.23 16.52 30.29
N GLN A 334 11.54 15.68 31.07
CA GLN A 334 12.15 14.47 31.64
C GLN A 334 12.43 13.40 30.60
N MET A 335 11.56 13.24 29.59
CA MET A 335 11.83 12.44 28.39
C MET A 335 13.08 12.93 27.66
N GLY A 336 13.30 14.26 27.58
CA GLY A 336 14.53 14.82 27.03
C GLY A 336 15.78 14.40 27.81
N LEU A 337 15.76 14.55 29.13
CA LEU A 337 16.88 14.21 30.03
C LEU A 337 17.17 12.69 30.07
N VAL A 338 16.14 11.86 30.09
CA VAL A 338 16.28 10.39 30.04
C VAL A 338 16.71 9.94 28.64
N GLY A 339 16.15 10.54 27.58
CA GLY A 339 16.50 10.24 26.19
C GLY A 339 17.93 10.61 25.83
N GLU A 340 18.47 11.68 26.40
CA GLU A 340 19.88 12.06 26.28
C GLU A 340 20.77 11.07 27.04
N LYS A 341 20.40 10.72 28.28
CA LYS A 341 21.15 9.79 29.12
C LYS A 341 21.24 8.36 28.56
N LEU A 342 20.19 7.89 27.88
CA LEU A 342 20.15 6.55 27.28
C LEU A 342 20.61 6.53 25.82
N ASP A 343 20.90 7.69 25.20
CA ASP A 343 20.97 7.92 23.75
C ASP A 343 19.90 7.10 23.00
N ILE A 344 18.65 7.54 23.10
CA ILE A 344 17.54 6.82 22.46
C ILE A 344 17.64 6.86 20.93
N ASP A 345 17.23 5.76 20.30
CA ASP A 345 16.95 5.68 18.87
C ASP A 345 15.66 6.45 18.52
N PHE A 346 14.62 6.33 19.34
CA PHE A 346 13.28 6.90 19.07
C PHE A 346 12.33 6.98 20.27
N VAL A 347 11.13 7.50 20.01
CA VAL A 347 9.97 7.53 20.93
C VAL A 347 8.75 6.91 20.25
N ILE A 348 7.99 6.09 20.98
CA ILE A 348 6.67 5.56 20.60
C ILE A 348 5.56 6.36 21.28
N SER A 349 4.48 6.62 20.52
CA SER A 349 3.20 7.07 21.06
C SER A 349 2.21 5.90 21.19
N THR A 350 1.46 5.81 22.29
CA THR A 350 0.36 4.84 22.48
C THR A 350 -1.03 5.49 22.31
N GLY A 351 -1.14 6.47 21.42
CA GLY A 351 -2.42 7.14 21.10
C GLY A 351 -2.74 8.37 21.96
N ASP A 352 -3.94 8.92 21.75
CA ASP A 352 -4.39 10.20 22.31
C ASP A 352 -3.38 11.35 22.15
N ASN A 353 -2.92 11.47 20.90
CA ASN A 353 -1.90 12.41 20.46
C ASN A 353 -2.33 13.89 20.55
N PHE A 354 -3.63 14.19 20.45
CA PHE A 354 -4.17 15.56 20.39
C PHE A 354 -5.58 15.64 21.02
N TYR A 355 -5.72 16.43 22.08
CA TYR A 355 -6.96 16.57 22.85
C TYR A 355 -7.69 17.91 22.64
N GLU A 356 -9.01 17.98 22.84
CA GLU A 356 -9.90 16.88 23.28
C GLU A 356 -10.47 16.07 22.11
N ASP A 357 -10.53 16.63 20.90
CA ASP A 357 -11.21 16.05 19.73
C ASP A 357 -10.29 15.92 18.48
N GLY A 358 -9.00 15.65 18.69
CA GLY A 358 -8.02 15.43 17.60
C GLY A 358 -7.48 16.70 16.92
N LEU A 359 -7.21 16.60 15.62
CA LEU A 359 -6.79 17.71 14.74
C LEU A 359 -7.83 17.93 13.64
N THR A 360 -8.10 19.20 13.29
CA THR A 360 -9.09 19.58 12.27
C THR A 360 -8.55 19.58 10.83
N GLY A 361 -7.24 19.46 10.65
CA GLY A 361 -6.58 19.41 9.34
C GLY A 361 -5.06 19.53 9.42
N VAL A 362 -4.38 19.52 8.26
CA VAL A 362 -2.91 19.53 8.17
C VAL A 362 -2.25 20.80 8.71
N ASP A 363 -2.97 21.93 8.72
CA ASP A 363 -2.50 23.22 9.22
C ASP A 363 -2.94 23.53 10.66
N ASP A 364 -3.54 22.57 11.38
CA ASP A 364 -4.10 22.81 12.71
C ASP A 364 -3.01 23.25 13.72
N PRO A 365 -3.14 24.43 14.36
CA PRO A 365 -2.14 24.93 15.31
C PRO A 365 -1.94 24.00 16.51
N ALA A 366 -2.91 23.15 16.86
CA ALA A 366 -2.78 22.16 17.92
C ALA A 366 -1.62 21.17 17.69
N PHE A 367 -1.22 20.90 16.44
CA PHE A 367 -0.01 20.11 16.16
C PHE A 367 1.24 20.82 16.72
N LYS A 368 1.39 22.13 16.45
CA LYS A 368 2.53 22.90 16.95
C LYS A 368 2.44 23.13 18.46
N GLU A 369 1.26 23.44 18.98
CA GLU A 369 1.01 23.71 20.40
C GLU A 369 1.16 22.48 21.29
N SER A 370 0.69 21.29 20.87
CA SER A 370 0.79 20.05 21.64
C SER A 370 2.04 19.23 21.33
N PHE A 371 2.62 19.31 20.13
CA PHE A 371 3.77 18.48 19.76
C PHE A 371 5.04 19.31 19.51
N SER A 372 5.11 20.07 18.41
CA SER A 372 6.38 20.66 17.92
C SER A 372 7.03 21.64 18.90
N ASN A 373 6.25 22.41 19.65
CA ASN A 373 6.76 23.39 20.62
C ASN A 373 7.06 22.76 21.99
N ILE A 374 6.64 21.52 22.23
CA ILE A 374 6.72 20.84 23.53
C ILE A 374 7.91 19.87 23.57
N TYR A 375 8.02 18.98 22.59
CA TYR A 375 9.07 17.96 22.53
C TYR A 375 10.30 18.49 21.78
N THR A 376 10.89 19.57 22.28
CA THR A 376 11.98 20.34 21.63
C THR A 376 13.40 19.92 22.05
N ALA A 377 13.54 18.96 22.97
CA ALA A 377 14.85 18.50 23.42
C ALA A 377 15.63 17.80 22.28
N PRO A 378 16.96 18.00 22.14
CA PRO A 378 17.76 17.39 21.06
C PRO A 378 17.67 15.87 20.99
N SER A 379 17.64 15.21 22.15
CA SER A 379 17.43 13.76 22.30
C SER A 379 16.06 13.27 21.81
N LEU A 380 15.07 14.16 21.73
CA LEU A 380 13.73 13.89 21.17
C LEU A 380 13.57 14.39 19.73
N GLN A 381 14.59 15.03 19.14
CA GLN A 381 14.65 15.31 17.69
C GLN A 381 15.13 14.08 16.90
N LYS A 382 14.71 12.90 17.37
CA LYS A 382 14.84 11.61 16.70
C LYS A 382 13.53 11.35 15.95
N GLN A 383 13.43 10.23 15.24
CA GLN A 383 12.15 9.85 14.66
C GLN A 383 11.18 9.49 15.80
N TRP A 384 10.02 10.14 15.84
CA TRP A 384 8.88 9.64 16.60
C TRP A 384 8.24 8.57 15.74
N PHE A 385 8.28 7.35 16.23
CA PHE A 385 8.15 6.13 15.44
C PHE A 385 6.94 5.33 15.93
N SER A 386 6.23 4.75 14.99
CA SER A 386 5.39 3.56 15.18
C SER A 386 6.17 2.27 14.83
N GLU A 387 7.50 2.33 14.86
CA GLU A 387 8.29 1.54 13.91
C GLU A 387 9.68 1.18 14.46
N MET A 388 10.04 -0.10 14.25
CA MET A 388 11.36 -0.74 14.32
C MET A 388 11.89 -1.11 15.73
N VAL A 389 11.87 -2.32 16.33
CA VAL A 389 11.38 -3.72 16.22
C VAL A 389 10.28 -4.08 15.20
N ASP A 390 9.97 -5.39 15.05
CA ASP A 390 8.59 -5.90 14.88
C ASP A 390 7.70 -5.41 16.04
N PHE A 391 7.49 -4.10 16.08
CA PHE A 391 6.27 -3.56 16.62
C PHE A 391 5.16 -3.86 15.62
N ILE A 392 3.99 -4.18 16.14
CA ILE A 392 2.78 -4.34 15.36
C ILE A 392 1.78 -3.35 15.93
N PHE A 393 1.59 -2.23 15.22
CA PHE A 393 0.67 -1.19 15.64
C PHE A 393 -0.74 -1.54 15.20
N VAL A 394 -1.66 -1.55 16.17
CA VAL A 394 -3.05 -1.93 15.98
C VAL A 394 -3.91 -0.73 16.35
N ASP A 395 -4.69 -0.20 15.40
CA ASP A 395 -5.76 0.72 15.78
C ASP A 395 -6.84 -0.06 16.55
N THR A 396 -6.79 0.09 17.86
CA THR A 396 -7.75 -0.47 18.81
C THR A 396 -9.11 0.23 18.80
N THR A 397 -9.21 1.43 18.24
CA THR A 397 -10.42 2.29 18.33
C THR A 397 -11.65 1.68 17.67
N PRO A 398 -11.55 1.03 16.48
CA PRO A 398 -12.68 0.38 15.83
C PRO A 398 -13.22 -0.85 16.59
N PHE A 399 -12.49 -1.42 17.54
CA PHE A 399 -12.99 -2.55 18.36
C PHE A 399 -14.04 -2.11 19.38
N VAL A 400 -13.98 -0.88 19.91
CA VAL A 400 -14.85 -0.42 20.99
C VAL A 400 -16.28 -0.19 20.49
N ASN A 401 -17.25 -0.99 20.95
CA ASN A 401 -18.64 -0.87 20.48
C ASN A 401 -19.31 0.45 20.90
N GLU A 402 -18.91 1.04 22.03
CA GLU A 402 -19.54 2.27 22.53
C GLU A 402 -19.37 3.44 21.55
N TYR A 403 -18.23 3.55 20.85
CA TYR A 403 -17.98 4.67 19.94
C TYR A 403 -18.86 4.64 18.67
N PHE A 404 -19.42 3.48 18.31
CA PHE A 404 -20.38 3.33 17.21
C PHE A 404 -21.84 3.36 17.66
N THR A 405 -22.12 3.02 18.93
CA THR A 405 -23.50 2.83 19.44
C THR A 405 -23.96 3.92 20.40
N ASN A 406 -23.04 4.58 21.10
CA ASN A 406 -23.27 5.66 22.07
C ASN A 406 -22.06 6.62 22.15
N PRO A 407 -21.70 7.34 21.07
CA PRO A 407 -20.56 8.28 21.05
C PRO A 407 -20.71 9.51 21.98
N LYS A 408 -21.82 9.62 22.71
CA LYS A 408 -22.17 10.75 23.59
C LYS A 408 -22.19 12.06 22.79
N ASN A 409 -21.24 12.95 23.02
CA ASN A 409 -21.11 14.24 22.32
C ASN A 409 -19.94 14.26 21.31
N HIS A 410 -19.16 13.18 21.20
CA HIS A 410 -17.98 13.14 20.33
C HIS A 410 -18.37 12.82 18.88
N THR A 411 -17.61 13.36 17.94
CA THR A 411 -17.74 13.04 16.51
C THR A 411 -16.52 12.26 16.07
N TYR A 412 -16.74 11.02 15.60
CA TYR A 412 -15.68 10.13 15.13
C TYR A 412 -15.63 10.15 13.59
N ASP A 413 -14.43 10.26 13.03
CA ASP A 413 -14.24 10.13 11.58
C ASP A 413 -14.02 8.66 11.20
N TRP A 414 -15.09 7.99 10.78
CA TRP A 414 -15.04 6.59 10.35
C TRP A 414 -14.81 6.40 8.85
N ARG A 415 -14.29 7.42 8.14
CA ARG A 415 -13.80 7.24 6.76
C ARG A 415 -12.63 6.23 6.76
N GLY A 416 -12.59 5.33 5.79
CA GLY A 416 -11.66 4.18 5.77
C GLY A 416 -12.09 3.01 6.68
N VAL A 417 -12.60 3.31 7.87
CA VAL A 417 -13.04 2.30 8.87
C VAL A 417 -14.37 1.62 8.53
N LEU A 418 -15.28 2.28 7.78
CA LEU A 418 -16.55 1.66 7.38
C LEU A 418 -16.45 0.92 6.03
N PRO A 419 -17.01 -0.31 5.89
CA PRO A 419 -17.79 -1.04 6.89
C PRO A 419 -16.95 -1.67 8.01
N ARG A 420 -17.32 -1.38 9.26
CA ARG A 420 -16.56 -1.73 10.48
C ARG A 420 -16.23 -3.21 10.60
N GLU A 421 -17.18 -4.09 10.28
CA GLU A 421 -16.99 -5.55 10.34
C GLU A 421 -15.89 -6.00 9.37
N ASN A 422 -15.97 -5.57 8.11
CA ASN A 422 -14.96 -5.86 7.09
C ASN A 422 -13.59 -5.29 7.48
N TYR A 423 -13.56 -4.08 8.07
CA TYR A 423 -12.34 -3.47 8.59
C TYR A 423 -11.72 -4.32 9.72
N LEU A 424 -12.49 -4.70 10.75
CA LEU A 424 -11.99 -5.50 11.87
C LEU A 424 -11.52 -6.89 11.43
N GLN A 425 -12.27 -7.57 10.57
CA GLN A 425 -11.86 -8.86 10.00
C GLN A 425 -10.55 -8.73 9.20
N ASN A 426 -10.40 -7.68 8.39
CA ASN A 426 -9.17 -7.41 7.66
C ASN A 426 -8.01 -7.02 8.59
N LEU A 427 -8.25 -6.23 9.63
CA LEU A 427 -7.25 -5.88 10.64
C LEU A 427 -6.75 -7.14 11.34
N LEU A 428 -7.64 -7.99 11.87
CA LEU A 428 -7.28 -9.25 12.54
C LEU A 428 -6.55 -10.23 11.60
N LYS A 429 -7.04 -10.41 10.35
CA LYS A 429 -6.36 -11.20 9.29
C LYS A 429 -4.95 -10.67 8.99
N GLY A 430 -4.77 -9.34 9.04
CA GLY A 430 -3.47 -8.69 8.81
C GLY A 430 -2.53 -8.88 9.99
N PHE A 431 -3.05 -8.70 11.20
CA PHE A 431 -2.34 -8.83 12.46
C PHE A 431 -1.79 -10.25 12.66
N GLU A 432 -2.64 -11.26 12.47
CA GLU A 432 -2.21 -12.66 12.54
C GLU A 432 -1.18 -12.99 11.44
N SER A 433 -1.35 -12.46 10.22
CA SER A 433 -0.38 -12.65 9.14
C SER A 433 0.96 -11.98 9.43
N ALA A 434 0.96 -10.80 10.06
CA ALA A 434 2.18 -10.09 10.48
C ALA A 434 2.96 -10.89 11.55
N LEU A 435 2.25 -11.44 12.56
CA LEU A 435 2.84 -12.34 13.57
C LEU A 435 3.41 -13.62 12.94
N ARG A 436 2.63 -14.32 12.12
CA ARG A 436 3.06 -15.56 11.43
C ARG A 436 4.25 -15.34 10.47
N GLN A 437 4.41 -14.13 9.95
CA GLN A 437 5.55 -13.71 9.13
C GLN A 437 6.67 -13.05 9.95
N SER A 438 6.62 -13.09 11.28
CA SER A 438 7.67 -12.55 12.13
C SER A 438 8.71 -13.62 12.46
N GLN A 439 9.97 -13.24 12.33
CA GLN A 439 11.14 -14.03 12.74
C GLN A 439 12.00 -13.21 13.73
N ALA A 440 11.42 -12.17 14.33
CA ALA A 440 12.10 -11.32 15.29
C ALA A 440 12.16 -12.01 16.67
N LYS A 441 13.33 -11.91 17.32
CA LYS A 441 13.54 -12.40 18.70
C LYS A 441 12.61 -11.73 19.71
N TRP A 442 12.24 -10.47 19.49
CA TRP A 442 11.24 -9.74 20.27
C TRP A 442 10.04 -9.37 19.39
N LYS A 443 8.82 -9.61 19.87
CA LYS A 443 7.58 -9.17 19.22
C LYS A 443 6.77 -8.30 20.19
N ILE A 444 6.51 -7.05 19.81
CA ILE A 444 5.83 -6.07 20.65
C ILE A 444 4.56 -5.62 19.94
N VAL A 445 3.43 -5.60 20.64
CA VAL A 445 2.16 -5.13 20.08
C VAL A 445 1.80 -3.82 20.74
N VAL A 446 1.50 -2.81 19.93
CA VAL A 446 1.18 -1.46 20.42
C VAL A 446 -0.25 -1.11 20.02
N GLY A 447 -1.05 -0.73 21.00
CA GLY A 447 -2.42 -0.23 20.81
C GLY A 447 -2.64 1.05 21.62
N HIS A 448 -3.85 1.60 21.55
CA HIS A 448 -4.26 2.66 22.46
C HIS A 448 -4.97 2.08 23.69
N HIS A 449 -6.00 1.27 23.47
CA HIS A 449 -6.87 0.75 24.52
C HIS A 449 -6.24 -0.41 25.30
N THR A 450 -6.73 -0.59 26.53
CA THR A 450 -6.28 -1.53 27.54
C THR A 450 -6.88 -2.94 27.38
N ILE A 451 -6.04 -3.97 27.25
CA ILE A 451 -6.49 -5.38 27.29
C ILE A 451 -6.56 -5.88 28.74
N LYS A 452 -5.55 -5.56 29.55
CA LYS A 452 -5.55 -5.73 31.01
C LYS A 452 -5.24 -4.39 31.63
N SER A 453 -6.04 -3.95 32.59
CA SER A 453 -5.75 -2.77 33.42
C SER A 453 -6.58 -2.73 34.70
N ALA A 454 -5.97 -2.25 35.77
CA ALA A 454 -6.62 -1.84 37.02
C ALA A 454 -7.11 -0.37 36.98
N GLY A 455 -7.01 0.33 35.86
CA GLY A 455 -7.39 1.73 35.71
C GLY A 455 -8.90 2.00 35.59
N HIS A 456 -9.23 3.28 35.37
CA HIS A 456 -10.58 3.82 35.23
C HIS A 456 -11.38 3.16 34.09
N HIS A 457 -10.74 2.89 32.94
CA HIS A 457 -11.35 2.15 31.83
C HIS A 457 -11.25 0.63 32.08
N GLY A 458 -10.09 0.12 32.47
CA GLY A 458 -9.90 -1.29 32.84
C GLY A 458 -9.82 -2.20 31.61
N ILE A 459 -10.54 -3.32 31.58
CA ILE A 459 -10.52 -4.27 30.45
C ILE A 459 -11.42 -3.76 29.32
N THR A 460 -10.85 -3.53 28.14
CA THR A 460 -11.60 -3.34 26.89
C THR A 460 -12.06 -4.71 26.36
N LYS A 461 -13.32 -5.06 26.66
CA LYS A 461 -13.87 -6.40 26.43
C LYS A 461 -13.68 -6.90 24.99
N GLU A 462 -13.87 -6.04 24.00
CA GLU A 462 -13.76 -6.42 22.60
C GLU A 462 -12.35 -6.83 22.19
N LEU A 463 -11.31 -6.27 22.84
CA LEU A 463 -9.93 -6.72 22.63
C LEU A 463 -9.62 -8.01 23.41
N GLU A 464 -10.21 -8.20 24.59
CA GLU A 464 -10.14 -9.46 25.34
C GLU A 464 -10.78 -10.62 24.56
N GLU A 465 -11.90 -10.38 23.87
CA GLU A 465 -12.61 -11.38 23.08
C GLU A 465 -12.00 -11.62 21.69
N GLN A 466 -11.42 -10.61 21.03
CA GLN A 466 -10.99 -10.71 19.62
C GLN A 466 -9.46 -10.70 19.41
N LEU A 467 -8.71 -9.88 20.15
CA LEU A 467 -7.28 -9.67 19.92
C LEU A 467 -6.41 -10.53 20.83
N LEU A 468 -6.73 -10.59 22.13
CA LEU A 468 -6.00 -11.39 23.13
C LEU A 468 -5.87 -12.89 22.78
N PRO A 469 -6.87 -13.57 22.17
CA PRO A 469 -6.70 -14.95 21.74
C PRO A 469 -5.59 -15.13 20.69
N ILE A 470 -5.39 -14.13 19.82
CA ILE A 470 -4.32 -14.13 18.81
C ILE A 470 -2.97 -13.82 19.47
N LEU A 471 -2.91 -12.88 20.43
CA LEU A 471 -1.70 -12.62 21.24
C LEU A 471 -1.21 -13.88 21.98
N LYS A 472 -2.15 -14.70 22.48
CA LYS A 472 -1.88 -15.96 23.19
C LYS A 472 -1.64 -17.18 22.27
N ALA A 473 -1.73 -17.04 20.95
CA ALA A 473 -1.71 -18.16 19.99
C ALA A 473 -0.29 -18.70 19.69
N ASN A 474 0.39 -19.19 20.73
CA ASN A 474 1.83 -19.53 20.71
C ASN A 474 2.27 -20.65 19.73
N ILE A 475 1.35 -21.45 19.13
CA ILE A 475 1.73 -22.55 18.23
C ILE A 475 0.80 -22.64 17.02
N SER A 476 1.35 -22.50 15.81
CA SER A 476 0.73 -23.06 14.60
C SER A 476 1.22 -24.51 14.39
N LEU A 477 0.35 -25.47 14.70
CA LEU A 477 0.63 -26.93 14.69
C LEU A 477 1.07 -27.50 13.32
N ILE A 478 1.07 -26.68 12.27
CA ILE A 478 1.39 -27.07 10.88
C ILE A 478 2.77 -26.56 10.44
N PHE A 479 3.34 -25.54 11.11
CA PHE A 479 4.49 -24.79 10.56
C PHE A 479 5.70 -24.57 11.48
N LEU A 480 5.66 -24.94 12.77
CA LEU A 480 6.79 -24.77 13.72
C LEU A 480 7.32 -23.32 13.86
N VAL A 481 6.49 -22.31 13.56
CA VAL A 481 6.83 -20.89 13.80
C VAL A 481 6.37 -20.47 15.20
N ASP A 482 7.28 -19.88 15.97
CA ASP A 482 6.94 -19.22 17.23
C ASP A 482 6.23 -17.88 16.97
N ASN A 483 4.93 -17.85 17.23
CA ASN A 483 4.10 -16.65 17.12
C ASN A 483 4.09 -15.81 18.41
N HIS A 484 4.83 -16.18 19.45
CA HIS A 484 4.72 -15.58 20.78
C HIS A 484 4.96 -14.05 20.77
N VAL A 485 4.07 -13.32 21.45
CA VAL A 485 4.16 -11.87 21.73
C VAL A 485 4.70 -11.66 23.13
N ASP A 486 5.74 -10.84 23.26
CA ASP A 486 6.40 -10.60 24.55
C ASP A 486 5.71 -9.51 25.37
N LEU A 487 5.36 -8.40 24.70
CA LEU A 487 4.81 -7.19 25.33
C LEU A 487 3.56 -6.72 24.58
N TYR A 488 2.51 -6.39 25.32
CA TYR A 488 1.43 -5.51 24.87
C TYR A 488 1.57 -4.15 25.54
N VAL A 489 1.55 -3.08 24.76
CA VAL A 489 1.88 -1.72 25.21
C VAL A 489 0.77 -0.76 24.81
N ASN A 490 0.25 0.01 25.77
CA ASN A 490 -0.95 0.83 25.57
C ASN A 490 -0.95 2.16 26.36
N GLY A 491 -1.94 3.00 26.07
CA GLY A 491 -2.29 4.21 26.79
C GLY A 491 -3.70 4.06 27.42
N HIS A 492 -4.56 5.05 27.17
CA HIS A 492 -6.00 5.08 27.43
C HIS A 492 -6.39 5.19 28.92
N ASP A 493 -5.84 4.31 29.76
CA ASP A 493 -5.89 4.54 31.20
C ASP A 493 -4.76 5.51 31.61
N HIS A 494 -5.15 6.66 32.15
CA HIS A 494 -4.27 7.77 32.49
C HIS A 494 -3.44 7.51 33.77
N CYS A 495 -2.60 6.48 33.71
CA CYS A 495 -1.71 6.00 34.76
C CYS A 495 -0.42 5.40 34.14
N LEU A 496 0.47 4.88 34.99
CA LEU A 496 1.53 3.96 34.57
C LEU A 496 1.30 2.60 35.23
N GLU A 497 1.40 1.52 34.45
CA GLU A 497 1.03 0.18 34.92
C GLU A 497 1.93 -0.91 34.32
N HIS A 498 2.13 -1.98 35.10
CA HIS A 498 2.70 -3.23 34.60
C HIS A 498 1.93 -4.40 35.21
N ILE A 499 1.28 -5.19 34.36
CA ILE A 499 0.59 -6.44 34.70
C ILE A 499 1.30 -7.58 33.96
N SER A 500 1.83 -8.57 34.69
CA SER A 500 2.27 -9.84 34.10
C SER A 500 1.07 -10.77 33.99
N ASP A 501 0.87 -11.42 32.85
CA ASP A 501 -0.12 -12.49 32.75
C ASP A 501 0.30 -13.74 33.55
N THR A 502 -0.68 -14.51 34.02
CA THR A 502 -0.46 -15.81 34.69
C THR A 502 -0.71 -17.01 33.78
N GLU A 503 -1.35 -16.79 32.63
CA GLU A 503 -1.70 -17.82 31.65
C GLU A 503 -0.78 -17.84 30.43
N SER A 504 0.05 -16.80 30.26
CA SER A 504 1.00 -16.63 29.16
C SER A 504 2.21 -15.82 29.64
N GLN A 505 3.26 -15.73 28.82
CA GLN A 505 4.44 -14.93 29.14
C GLN A 505 4.29 -13.44 28.77
N ILE A 506 3.14 -13.02 28.24
CA ILE A 506 2.89 -11.63 27.81
C ILE A 506 2.92 -10.69 29.03
N GLN A 507 3.67 -9.59 28.92
CA GLN A 507 3.58 -8.47 29.86
C GLN A 507 2.71 -7.35 29.27
N PHE A 508 1.79 -6.81 30.06
CA PHE A 508 0.92 -5.69 29.69
C PHE A 508 1.43 -4.41 30.36
N LEU A 509 1.70 -3.37 29.57
CA LEU A 509 2.40 -2.16 30.00
C LEU A 509 1.63 -0.89 29.58
N THR A 510 1.01 -0.20 30.54
CA THR A 510 0.27 1.06 30.31
C THR A 510 1.18 2.28 30.51
N SER A 511 1.14 3.24 29.59
CA SER A 511 1.92 4.49 29.62
C SER A 511 1.10 5.77 29.44
N GLY A 512 -0.18 5.77 29.81
CA GLY A 512 -1.09 6.92 29.68
C GLY A 512 -0.85 8.08 30.65
N GLY A 513 0.26 8.07 31.39
CA GLY A 513 0.68 9.16 32.26
C GLY A 513 1.22 10.42 31.55
N GLY A 514 1.15 10.52 30.22
CA GLY A 514 1.86 11.55 29.45
C GLY A 514 1.39 12.99 29.66
N SER A 515 0.16 13.20 30.15
CA SER A 515 -0.34 14.53 30.53
C SER A 515 -1.34 14.49 31.70
N LYS A 516 -2.63 14.33 31.47
CA LYS A 516 -3.62 14.15 32.53
C LYS A 516 -3.37 12.79 33.23
N ALA A 517 -3.62 12.70 34.53
CA ALA A 517 -3.48 11.48 35.32
C ALA A 517 -4.67 11.34 36.28
N TRP A 518 -5.15 10.11 36.53
CA TRP A 518 -6.35 9.85 37.34
C TRP A 518 -6.02 9.34 38.74
N ARG A 519 -5.57 10.29 39.57
CA ARG A 519 -5.14 10.02 40.93
C ARG A 519 -6.24 9.41 41.80
N GLY A 520 -5.96 8.27 42.43
CA GLY A 520 -6.88 7.54 43.30
C GLY A 520 -7.96 6.72 42.59
N ASP A 521 -8.02 6.73 41.25
CA ASP A 521 -8.92 5.88 40.48
C ASP A 521 -8.19 4.56 40.17
N ILE A 522 -8.56 3.50 40.89
CA ILE A 522 -7.98 2.16 40.78
C ILE A 522 -9.03 1.09 41.12
N LYS A 523 -9.18 0.12 40.24
CA LYS A 523 -9.99 -1.10 40.40
C LYS A 523 -9.18 -2.17 41.10
N TRP A 524 -9.87 -3.15 41.70
CA TRP A 524 -9.19 -4.31 42.25
C TRP A 524 -8.57 -5.17 41.14
N TRP A 525 -7.30 -5.58 41.33
CA TRP A 525 -6.62 -6.56 40.49
C TRP A 525 -5.94 -7.62 41.37
N LYS A 526 -5.59 -8.76 40.77
CA LYS A 526 -4.83 -9.84 41.41
C LYS A 526 -3.42 -9.36 41.84
N PRO A 527 -3.03 -9.42 43.13
CA PRO A 527 -1.69 -9.02 43.58
C PRO A 527 -0.54 -9.83 42.97
N GLU A 528 -0.81 -11.05 42.51
CA GLU A 528 0.15 -11.90 41.81
C GLU A 528 0.41 -11.46 40.36
N GLU A 529 -0.50 -10.73 39.73
CA GLU A 529 -0.36 -10.22 38.35
C GLU A 529 0.17 -8.78 38.31
N LEU A 530 -0.37 -7.88 39.15
CA LEU A 530 -0.05 -6.45 39.15
C LEU A 530 1.33 -6.17 39.78
N LYS A 531 2.29 -5.71 38.96
CA LYS A 531 3.68 -5.43 39.36
C LYS A 531 3.95 -3.95 39.64
N LEU A 532 3.25 -3.06 38.94
CA LEU A 532 3.24 -1.62 39.16
C LEU A 532 1.82 -1.09 38.90
N TYR A 533 1.36 -0.19 39.76
CA TYR A 533 0.35 0.81 39.43
C TYR A 533 0.81 2.16 39.99
N TYR A 534 0.75 3.21 39.17
CA TYR A 534 1.09 4.57 39.57
C TYR A 534 0.09 5.56 38.98
N ASP A 535 -0.59 6.29 39.86
CA ASP A 535 -1.77 7.11 39.57
C ASP A 535 -1.42 8.58 39.23
N GLY A 536 -0.22 8.80 38.69
CA GLY A 536 0.36 10.10 38.37
C GLY A 536 1.01 10.16 37.00
N GLN A 537 1.56 11.33 36.65
CA GLN A 537 2.20 11.55 35.35
C GLN A 537 3.57 10.88 35.22
N GLY A 538 3.92 10.50 33.99
CA GLY A 538 5.22 9.94 33.65
C GLY A 538 5.24 9.26 32.27
N PHE A 539 6.22 8.38 32.09
CA PHE A 539 6.49 7.65 30.83
C PHE A 539 7.36 6.41 31.15
N MET A 540 7.67 5.59 30.14
CA MET A 540 8.67 4.50 30.30
C MET A 540 9.80 4.58 29.26
N SER A 541 10.94 3.95 29.58
CA SER A 541 11.99 3.61 28.63
C SER A 541 12.13 2.10 28.50
N VAL A 542 12.46 1.63 27.30
CA VAL A 542 12.78 0.22 27.02
C VAL A 542 14.16 0.16 26.36
N GLN A 543 15.01 -0.76 26.81
CA GLN A 543 16.29 -1.08 26.18
C GLN A 543 16.30 -2.57 25.83
N LEU A 544 16.46 -2.91 24.56
CA LEU A 544 16.42 -4.27 24.01
C LEU A 544 17.79 -4.65 23.44
N SER A 545 18.37 -5.73 23.93
CA SER A 545 19.42 -6.48 23.23
C SER A 545 18.83 -7.72 22.56
N GLU A 546 19.66 -8.54 21.91
CA GLU A 546 19.21 -9.83 21.37
C GLU A 546 18.65 -10.81 22.42
N VAL A 547 19.00 -10.64 23.69
CA VAL A 547 18.72 -11.61 24.78
C VAL A 547 18.08 -10.99 26.01
N GLU A 548 18.03 -9.65 26.14
CA GLU A 548 17.44 -8.98 27.30
C GLU A 548 16.54 -7.81 26.90
N ALA A 549 15.43 -7.65 27.62
CA ALA A 549 14.59 -6.45 27.57
C ALA A 549 14.54 -5.81 28.96
N ASN A 550 15.04 -4.59 29.08
CA ASN A 550 15.06 -3.81 30.31
C ASN A 550 14.04 -2.66 30.20
N ILE A 551 12.97 -2.72 31.02
CA ILE A 551 11.89 -1.73 31.05
C ILE A 551 11.99 -0.92 32.34
N VAL A 552 11.90 0.40 32.23
CA VAL A 552 11.98 1.33 33.37
C VAL A 552 10.86 2.37 33.28
N PHE A 553 10.09 2.51 34.36
CA PHE A 553 9.03 3.52 34.47
C PHE A 553 9.52 4.74 35.26
N TYR A 554 9.18 5.94 34.80
CA TYR A 554 9.60 7.21 35.39
C TYR A 554 8.40 8.07 35.76
N ASP A 555 8.49 8.80 36.88
CA ASP A 555 7.54 9.86 37.19
C ASP A 555 7.83 11.17 36.41
N VAL A 556 6.93 12.13 36.56
CA VAL A 556 7.01 13.50 36.00
C VAL A 556 8.20 14.35 36.49
N PHE A 557 8.99 13.83 37.44
CA PHE A 557 10.23 14.43 37.93
C PHE A 557 11.49 13.64 37.51
N GLY A 558 11.33 12.53 36.77
CA GLY A 558 12.42 11.66 36.32
C GLY A 558 12.86 10.61 37.35
N HIS A 559 12.14 10.43 38.46
CA HIS A 559 12.44 9.36 39.41
C HIS A 559 11.99 8.01 38.85
N VAL A 560 12.82 6.98 39.02
CA VAL A 560 12.45 5.61 38.67
C VAL A 560 11.42 5.06 39.65
N LEU A 561 10.24 4.70 39.13
CA LEU A 561 9.14 4.09 39.87
C LEU A 561 9.26 2.57 39.91
N HIS A 562 9.65 1.96 38.78
CA HIS A 562 9.76 0.51 38.62
C HIS A 562 10.87 0.16 37.65
N LYS A 563 11.45 -1.03 37.82
CA LYS A 563 12.35 -1.68 36.85
C LYS A 563 11.92 -3.12 36.65
N TRP A 564 11.84 -3.53 35.39
CA TRP A 564 11.62 -4.92 35.01
C TRP A 564 12.67 -5.37 34.00
N LYS A 565 13.01 -6.65 34.04
CA LYS A 565 13.94 -7.29 33.11
C LYS A 565 13.37 -8.63 32.67
N LEU A 566 13.24 -8.80 31.37
CA LEU A 566 13.00 -10.07 30.71
C LEU A 566 14.32 -10.55 30.08
N SER A 567 14.49 -11.86 30.00
CA SER A 567 15.62 -12.49 29.31
C SER A 567 15.12 -13.66 28.47
N LYS A 568 15.72 -13.86 27.30
CA LYS A 568 15.58 -15.06 26.47
C LYS A 568 16.90 -15.83 26.48
N GLU A 569 16.81 -17.14 26.36
CA GLU A 569 18.02 -17.96 26.20
C GLU A 569 18.66 -17.68 24.83
N LEU A 570 19.98 -17.83 24.74
CA LEU A 570 20.64 -17.93 23.44
C LEU A 570 20.27 -19.28 22.83
N ASP A 571 19.84 -19.29 21.58
CA ASP A 571 19.81 -20.51 20.79
C ASP A 571 21.20 -21.16 20.83
N SER A 572 21.29 -22.36 21.38
CA SER A 572 22.51 -23.17 21.29
C SER A 572 22.72 -23.59 19.84
N ASP A 573 23.89 -23.34 19.26
CA ASP A 573 24.23 -23.78 17.90
C ASP A 573 23.98 -25.29 17.73
N VAL A 574 23.13 -25.66 16.76
CA VAL A 574 22.73 -27.04 16.39
C VAL A 574 22.86 -27.25 14.89
#